data_AF-X1R7E4-F1
#
_entry.id   AF-X1R7E4-F1
#
_cell.length_a   1.000
_cell.length_b   1.000
_cell.length_c   1.000
_cell.angle_alpha   90.00
_cell.angle_beta   90.00
_cell.angle_gamma   90.00
#
_symmetry.space_group_name_H-M   'P 1'
#
loop_
_entity.id
_entity.type
_entity.pdbx_description
1 polymer ?
#
loop_
_entity_poly.entity_id
_entity_poly.type
_entity_poly.pdbx_seq_one_letter_code
_entity_poly.pdbx_strand_id
1 'polypeptide(L)'
;MRFTDVIISFPWLVLVILVAAILGPSIYNVMLIIGLTGWTTVARLVRGEFLKLKEMEYTLAARGLGANNFRIIFTHLLPNAFAPVLVAATMGVADAIIIEAALSFLGLGVAFPDTSWGQMMHAAQSLSVLSRMPWLWLPPGILISIAVLCIN
;
A
#
# COMPACT_ATOMS: atom_id res chain seq x y z
N MET A 1 -0.97 -3.81 -19.42
CA MET A 1 0.44 -4.01 -19.01
C MET A 1 0.54 -5.49 -18.67
N ARG A 2 0.92 -6.36 -19.63
CA ARG A 2 0.61 -7.81 -19.51
C ARG A 2 1.10 -8.46 -18.20
N PHE A 3 2.31 -8.17 -17.75
CA PHE A 3 2.84 -8.68 -16.49
C PHE A 3 2.08 -8.15 -15.25
N THR A 4 1.80 -6.85 -15.21
CA THR A 4 0.98 -6.21 -14.17
C THR A 4 -0.43 -6.79 -14.12
N ASP A 5 -1.02 -7.09 -15.29
CA ASP A 5 -2.37 -7.65 -15.39
C ASP A 5 -2.40 -9.10 -14.88
N VAL A 6 -1.32 -9.87 -15.08
CA VAL A 6 -1.17 -11.21 -14.47
C VAL A 6 -1.14 -11.13 -12.94
N ILE A 7 -0.38 -10.20 -12.35
CA ILE A 7 -0.31 -10.05 -10.89
C ILE A 7 -1.68 -9.68 -10.29
N ILE A 8 -2.39 -8.73 -10.92
CA ILE A 8 -3.71 -8.29 -10.46
C ILE A 8 -4.79 -9.37 -10.65
N SER A 9 -4.53 -10.37 -11.49
CA SER A 9 -5.45 -11.51 -11.67
C SER A 9 -5.48 -12.45 -10.45
N PHE A 10 -4.46 -12.40 -9.59
CA PHE A 10 -4.43 -13.17 -8.34
C PHE A 10 -5.20 -12.42 -7.24
N PRO A 11 -5.96 -13.14 -6.38
CA PRO A 11 -6.54 -12.55 -5.19
C PRO A 11 -5.42 -12.00 -4.28
N TRP A 12 -5.29 -10.68 -4.23
CA TRP A 12 -4.13 -10.01 -3.63
C TRP A 12 -3.91 -10.41 -2.16
N LEU A 13 -4.99 -10.44 -1.36
CA LEU A 13 -4.92 -10.83 0.05
C LEU A 13 -4.41 -12.28 0.22
N VAL A 14 -4.83 -13.20 -0.65
CA VAL A 14 -4.37 -14.60 -0.61
C VAL A 14 -2.87 -14.68 -0.92
N LEU A 15 -2.43 -13.91 -1.92
CA LEU A 15 -1.02 -13.82 -2.27
C LEU A 15 -0.19 -13.27 -1.10
N VAL A 16 -0.65 -12.19 -0.47
CA VAL A 16 0.01 -11.57 0.68
C VAL A 16 0.12 -12.53 1.86
N ILE A 17 -0.95 -13.25 2.21
CA ILE A 17 -0.93 -14.27 3.28
C ILE A 17 0.03 -15.41 2.94
N LEU A 18 -0.01 -15.92 1.71
CA LEU A 18 0.84 -17.02 1.27
C LEU A 18 2.32 -16.65 1.36
N VAL A 19 2.70 -15.46 0.89
CA VAL A 19 4.09 -15.00 0.99
C VAL A 19 4.49 -14.75 2.44
N ALA A 20 3.61 -14.16 3.27
CA ALA A 20 3.87 -13.94 4.69
C ALA A 20 4.09 -15.26 5.45
N ALA A 21 3.29 -16.29 5.15
CA ALA A 21 3.43 -17.62 5.74
C ALA A 21 4.76 -18.30 5.38
N ILE A 22 5.31 -18.04 4.18
CA ILE A 22 6.60 -18.58 3.74
C ILE A 22 7.77 -17.82 4.38
N LEU A 23 7.71 -16.49 4.41
CA LEU A 23 8.80 -15.65 4.92
C LEU A 23 8.87 -15.60 6.46
N GLY A 24 7.76 -15.91 7.13
CA GLY A 24 7.63 -15.84 8.58
C GLY A 24 7.40 -14.41 9.10
N PRO A 25 7.09 -14.29 10.41
CA PRO A 25 6.66 -13.03 11.01
C PRO A 25 7.83 -12.05 11.16
N SER A 26 7.70 -10.87 10.54
CA SER A 26 8.64 -9.75 10.64
C SER A 26 8.01 -8.49 10.03
N ILE A 27 8.21 -7.33 10.66
CA ILE A 27 7.76 -6.05 10.08
C ILE A 27 8.40 -5.79 8.71
N TYR A 28 9.67 -6.14 8.55
CA TYR A 28 10.39 -5.96 7.28
C TYR A 28 9.82 -6.85 6.18
N ASN A 29 9.41 -8.08 6.52
CA ASN A 29 8.74 -8.97 5.57
C ASN A 29 7.39 -8.38 5.16
N VAL A 30 6.58 -7.87 6.10
CA VAL A 30 5.31 -7.20 5.79
C VAL A 30 5.52 -6.02 4.85
N MET A 31 6.49 -5.15 5.14
CA MET A 31 6.82 -4.00 4.29
C MET A 31 7.23 -4.43 2.87
N LEU A 32 8.08 -5.45 2.75
CA LEU A 32 8.50 -6.00 1.46
C LEU A 32 7.33 -6.60 0.68
N ILE A 33 6.47 -7.38 1.34
CA ILE A 33 5.31 -8.01 0.71
C ILE A 33 4.35 -6.94 0.18
N ILE A 34 3.99 -5.96 1.01
CA ILE A 34 3.09 -4.87 0.59
C ILE A 34 3.70 -4.09 -0.58
N GLY A 35 4.99 -3.72 -0.51
CA GLY A 35 5.66 -2.99 -1.58
C GLY A 35 5.74 -3.77 -2.90
N LEU A 36 6.15 -5.04 -2.86
CA LEU A 36 6.34 -5.88 -4.04
C LEU A 36 5.03 -6.35 -4.68
N THR A 37 3.91 -6.28 -3.96
CA THR A 37 2.61 -6.72 -4.48
C THR A 37 1.69 -5.55 -4.79
N GLY A 38 1.83 -4.41 -4.11
CA GLY A 38 1.00 -3.22 -4.29
C GLY A 38 1.44 -2.26 -5.41
N TRP A 39 2.66 -2.39 -5.93
CA TRP A 39 3.20 -1.46 -6.96
C TRP A 39 2.38 -1.41 -8.24
N THR A 40 1.62 -2.47 -8.55
CA THR A 40 0.91 -2.61 -9.82
C THR A 40 -0.16 -1.55 -10.05
N THR A 41 -0.86 -1.15 -8.98
CA THR A 41 -1.92 -0.13 -9.03
C THR A 41 -1.33 1.25 -9.32
N VAL A 42 -0.28 1.62 -8.59
CA VAL A 42 0.44 2.89 -8.78
C VAL A 42 1.09 2.95 -10.16
N ALA A 43 1.70 1.86 -10.63
CA ALA A 43 2.30 1.80 -11.97
C ALA A 43 1.27 2.01 -13.09
N ARG A 44 0.06 1.45 -12.93
CA ARG A 44 -1.04 1.65 -13.89
C ARG A 44 -1.51 3.11 -13.89
N LEU A 45 -1.64 3.72 -12.72
CA LEU A 45 -2.00 5.13 -12.55
C LEU A 45 -0.97 6.04 -13.24
N VAL A 46 0.31 5.87 -12.91
CA VAL A 46 1.42 6.65 -13.49
C VAL A 46 1.43 6.52 -15.01
N ARG A 47 1.25 5.31 -15.55
CA ARG A 47 1.17 5.10 -16.99
C ARG A 47 0.02 5.88 -17.62
N GLY A 48 -1.16 5.85 -17.00
CA GLY A 48 -2.33 6.59 -17.47
C GLY A 48 -2.05 8.09 -17.54
N GLU A 49 -1.48 8.65 -16.48
CA GLU A 49 -1.10 10.06 -16.44
C GLU A 49 -0.01 10.41 -17.44
N PHE A 50 1.01 9.57 -17.59
CA PHE A 50 2.06 9.80 -18.59
C PHE A 50 1.52 9.82 -20.02
N LEU A 51 0.56 8.94 -20.35
CA LEU A 51 -0.07 8.94 -21.67
C LEU A 51 -0.86 10.23 -21.91
N LYS A 52 -1.63 10.69 -20.91
CA LYS A 52 -2.38 11.94 -20.96
C LYS A 52 -1.46 13.16 -21.09
N LEU A 53 -0.44 13.28 -20.23
CA LEU A 53 0.50 14.41 -20.21
C LEU A 53 1.36 14.48 -21.49
N LYS A 54 1.62 13.35 -22.13
CA LYS A 54 2.37 13.28 -23.39
C LYS A 54 1.65 13.97 -24.56
N GLU A 55 0.33 14.03 -24.53
CA GLU A 55 -0.51 14.62 -25.58
C GLU A 55 -0.87 16.09 -25.30
N MET A 56 -0.45 16.65 -24.16
CA MET A 56 -0.71 18.04 -23.81
C MET A 56 0.11 19.02 -24.66
N GLU A 57 -0.48 20.19 -24.95
CA GLU A 57 0.11 21.22 -25.80
C GLU A 57 1.50 21.68 -25.36
N TYR A 58 1.75 21.85 -24.06
CA TYR A 58 3.07 22.23 -23.56
C TYR A 58 4.14 21.15 -23.82
N THR A 59 3.75 19.88 -23.78
CA THR A 59 4.66 18.75 -24.07
C THR A 59 4.97 18.69 -25.55
N LEU A 60 3.96 18.91 -26.40
CA LEU A 60 4.11 18.96 -27.86
C LEU A 60 4.97 20.16 -28.28
N ALA A 61 4.75 21.33 -27.68
CA ALA A 61 5.55 22.53 -27.91
C ALA A 61 7.02 22.32 -27.50
N ALA A 62 7.28 21.76 -26.31
CA ALA A 62 8.64 21.44 -25.86
C ALA A 62 9.35 20.48 -26.83
N ARG A 63 8.64 19.46 -27.34
CA ARG A 63 9.18 18.55 -28.35
C ARG A 63 9.45 19.27 -29.68
N GLY A 64 8.55 20.16 -30.11
CA GLY A 64 8.72 20.98 -31.32
C GLY A 64 9.93 21.91 -31.25
N LEU A 65 10.30 22.36 -30.05
CA LEU A 65 11.51 23.14 -29.78
C LEU A 65 12.79 22.28 -29.65
N GLY A 66 12.72 20.98 -29.90
CA GLY A 66 13.87 20.07 -29.87
C GLY A 66 14.26 19.57 -28.48
N ALA A 67 13.38 19.67 -27.47
CA ALA A 67 13.66 19.08 -26.16
C ALA A 67 13.78 17.55 -26.26
N ASN A 68 14.85 16.99 -25.67
CA ASN A 68 15.03 15.54 -25.62
C ASN A 68 14.02 14.88 -24.67
N ASN A 69 13.81 13.57 -24.83
CA ASN A 69 12.83 12.83 -24.03
C ASN A 69 13.12 12.88 -22.52
N PHE A 70 14.39 12.86 -22.10
CA PHE A 70 14.76 12.93 -20.69
C PHE A 70 14.33 14.26 -20.06
N ARG A 71 14.58 15.39 -20.72
CA ARG A 71 14.14 16.71 -20.28
C ARG A 71 12.62 16.77 -20.19
N ILE A 72 11.91 16.26 -21.20
CA ILE A 72 10.45 16.22 -21.18
C ILE A 72 9.93 15.40 -19.98
N ILE A 73 10.53 14.22 -19.73
CA ILE A 73 10.12 13.35 -18.63
C ILE A 73 10.34 14.03 -17.27
N PHE A 74 11.54 14.51 -16.98
CA PHE A 74 11.89 15.01 -15.65
C PHE A 74 11.41 16.45 -15.39
N THR A 75 11.25 17.28 -16.43
CA THR A 75 10.81 18.67 -16.27
C THR A 75 9.29 18.82 -16.40
N HIS A 76 8.61 18.00 -17.21
CA HIS A 76 7.19 18.17 -17.51
C HIS A 76 6.33 17.00 -17.04
N LEU A 77 6.64 15.76 -17.43
CA LEU A 77 5.72 14.64 -17.14
C LEU A 77 5.76 14.22 -15.67
N LEU A 78 6.95 13.96 -15.12
CA LEU A 78 7.12 13.43 -13.77
C LEU A 78 6.62 14.40 -12.68
N PRO A 79 6.92 15.72 -12.74
CA PRO A 79 6.38 16.67 -11.76
C PRO A 79 4.85 16.77 -11.82
N ASN A 80 4.24 16.75 -13.01
CA ASN A 80 2.78 16.83 -13.13
C ASN A 80 2.08 15.52 -12.78
N ALA A 81 2.70 14.37 -13.05
CA ALA A 81 2.20 13.06 -12.63
C ALA A 81 2.37 12.82 -11.11
N PHE A 82 3.20 13.60 -10.42
CA PHE A 82 3.46 13.40 -9.00
C PHE A 82 2.23 13.67 -8.12
N ALA A 83 1.39 14.65 -8.49
CA ALA A 83 0.18 14.98 -7.74
C ALA A 83 -0.80 13.79 -7.59
N PRO A 84 -1.26 13.13 -8.67
CA PRO A 84 -2.11 11.95 -8.54
C PRO A 84 -1.40 10.76 -7.88
N VAL A 85 -0.09 10.62 -8.06
CA VAL A 85 0.70 9.58 -7.36
C VAL A 85 0.69 9.79 -5.86
N LEU A 86 0.80 11.04 -5.40
CA LEU A 86 0.79 11.36 -3.97
C LEU A 86 -0.57 11.00 -3.34
N VAL A 87 -1.67 11.31 -4.02
CA VAL A 87 -3.03 10.93 -3.57
C VAL A 87 -3.19 9.40 -3.53
N ALA A 88 -2.70 8.70 -4.53
CA ALA A 88 -2.74 7.23 -4.51
C ALA A 88 -1.83 6.64 -3.42
N ALA A 89 -0.69 7.28 -3.14
CA ALA A 89 0.20 6.86 -2.07
C ALA A 89 -0.45 7.04 -0.69
N THR A 90 -1.19 8.14 -0.44
CA THR A 90 -1.90 8.33 0.82
C THR A 90 -2.98 7.27 1.02
N MET A 91 -3.77 6.97 -0.01
CA MET A 91 -4.74 5.86 0.05
C MET A 91 -4.04 4.51 0.29
N GLY A 92 -2.88 4.29 -0.34
CA GLY A 92 -2.07 3.10 -0.13
C GLY A 92 -1.55 2.94 1.30
N VAL A 93 -1.35 4.04 2.05
CA VAL A 93 -1.00 3.96 3.49
C VAL A 93 -2.17 3.40 4.30
N ALA A 94 -3.40 3.81 4.02
CA ALA A 94 -4.58 3.28 4.69
C ALA A 94 -4.73 1.76 4.44
N ASP A 95 -4.56 1.33 3.19
CA ASP A 95 -4.57 -0.10 2.83
C ASP A 95 -3.45 -0.88 3.54
N ALA A 96 -2.24 -0.30 3.61
CA ALA A 96 -1.11 -0.92 4.27
C ALA A 96 -1.33 -1.12 5.78
N ILE A 97 -1.97 -0.16 6.47
CA ILE A 97 -2.32 -0.26 7.89
C ILE A 97 -3.30 -1.42 8.11
N ILE A 98 -4.34 -1.53 7.28
CA ILE A 98 -5.33 -2.62 7.39
C ILE A 98 -4.66 -3.98 7.19
N ILE A 99 -3.76 -4.08 6.22
CA ILE A 99 -3.10 -5.35 5.89
C ILE A 99 -2.07 -5.75 6.92
N GLU A 100 -1.26 -4.82 7.41
CA GLU A 100 -0.36 -5.10 8.52
C GLU A 100 -1.17 -5.57 9.73
N ALA A 101 -2.26 -4.86 10.07
CA ALA A 101 -3.12 -5.24 11.18
C ALA A 101 -3.74 -6.63 10.99
N ALA A 102 -4.19 -6.97 9.77
CA ALA A 102 -4.73 -8.28 9.44
C ALA A 102 -3.68 -9.39 9.52
N LEU A 103 -2.48 -9.18 8.98
CA LEU A 103 -1.39 -10.14 9.05
C LEU A 103 -0.91 -10.35 10.48
N SER A 104 -0.73 -9.27 11.24
CA SER A 104 -0.35 -9.34 12.66
C SER A 104 -1.44 -10.00 13.50
N PHE A 105 -2.73 -9.75 13.20
CA PHE A 105 -3.84 -10.46 13.81
C PHE A 105 -3.84 -11.97 13.50
N LEU A 106 -3.35 -12.38 12.33
CA LEU A 106 -3.17 -13.79 11.95
C LEU A 106 -1.85 -14.39 12.48
N GLY A 107 -1.03 -13.62 13.20
CA GLY A 107 0.27 -14.07 13.70
C GLY A 107 1.38 -14.13 12.64
N LEU A 108 1.13 -13.55 11.46
CA LEU A 108 2.05 -13.52 10.31
C LEU A 108 2.78 -12.18 10.14
N GLY A 109 2.41 -11.18 10.95
CA GLY A 109 2.95 -9.83 10.87
C GLY A 109 4.06 -9.56 11.90
N VAL A 110 3.89 -8.51 12.68
CA VAL A 110 4.83 -8.11 13.74
C VAL A 110 4.82 -9.16 14.85
N ALA A 111 6.00 -9.69 15.17
CA ALA A 111 6.19 -10.62 16.27
C ALA A 111 6.74 -9.93 17.52
N PHE A 112 6.47 -10.53 18.68
CA PHE A 112 7.14 -10.16 19.94
C PHE A 112 8.67 -10.23 19.76
N PRO A 113 9.47 -9.26 20.26
CA PRO A 113 9.17 -8.24 21.29
C PRO A 113 8.53 -6.94 20.78
N ASP A 114 8.42 -6.74 19.47
CA ASP A 114 7.84 -5.53 18.91
C ASP A 114 6.32 -5.51 19.09
N THR A 115 5.75 -4.31 19.17
CA THR A 115 4.30 -4.12 19.38
C THR A 115 3.65 -3.39 18.22
N SER A 116 2.59 -3.98 17.64
CA SER A 116 1.68 -3.33 16.69
C SER A 116 0.22 -3.47 17.12
N TRP A 117 -0.67 -2.62 16.61
CA TRP A 117 -2.10 -2.71 16.95
C TRP A 117 -2.72 -4.04 16.51
N GLY A 118 -2.29 -4.60 15.37
CA GLY A 118 -2.73 -5.93 14.95
C GLY A 118 -2.24 -7.04 15.88
N GLN A 119 -1.00 -6.96 16.36
CA GLN A 119 -0.44 -7.93 17.30
C GLN A 119 -1.09 -7.83 18.69
N MET A 120 -1.47 -6.62 19.14
CA MET A 120 -2.29 -6.45 20.34
C MET A 120 -3.65 -7.16 20.22
N MET A 121 -4.28 -7.09 19.04
CA MET A 121 -5.53 -7.83 18.79
C MET A 121 -5.31 -9.34 18.72
N HIS A 122 -4.19 -9.82 18.15
CA HIS A 122 -3.81 -11.24 18.17
C HIS A 122 -3.72 -11.78 19.61
N ALA A 123 -3.08 -11.03 20.52
CA ALA A 123 -2.97 -11.41 21.93
C ALA A 123 -4.33 -11.44 22.67
N ALA A 124 -5.35 -10.76 22.14
CA ALA A 124 -6.65 -10.61 22.76
C ALA A 124 -7.74 -11.57 22.22
N GLN A 125 -7.35 -12.58 21.42
CA GLN A 125 -8.30 -13.51 20.78
C GLN A 125 -9.00 -14.50 21.73
N SER A 126 -8.49 -14.71 22.95
CA SER A 126 -9.10 -15.66 23.88
C SER A 126 -10.51 -15.21 24.30
N LEU A 127 -11.45 -16.16 24.38
CA LEU A 127 -12.85 -15.85 24.71
C LEU A 127 -12.99 -15.14 26.07
N SER A 128 -12.13 -15.48 27.04
CA SER A 128 -12.06 -14.82 28.34
C SER A 128 -11.65 -13.35 28.24
N VAL A 129 -10.68 -13.03 27.39
CA VAL A 129 -10.22 -11.65 27.18
C VAL A 129 -11.30 -10.85 26.45
N LEU A 130 -11.88 -11.43 25.40
CA LEU A 130 -12.91 -10.76 24.61
C LEU A 130 -14.13 -10.37 25.45
N SER A 131 -14.55 -11.26 26.36
CA SER A 131 -15.74 -11.04 27.20
C SER A 131 -15.47 -10.25 28.48
N ARG A 132 -14.29 -10.36 29.09
CA ARG A 132 -14.01 -9.76 30.41
C ARG A 132 -13.04 -8.59 30.37
N MET A 133 -12.28 -8.41 29.30
CA MET A 133 -11.17 -7.46 29.23
C MET A 133 -11.23 -6.62 27.94
N PRO A 134 -12.32 -5.85 27.72
CA PRO A 134 -12.50 -5.07 26.49
C PRO A 134 -11.39 -4.03 26.26
N TRP A 135 -10.76 -3.55 27.32
CA TRP A 135 -9.64 -2.60 27.24
C TRP A 135 -8.39 -3.15 26.52
N LEU A 136 -8.29 -4.46 26.27
CA LEU A 136 -7.16 -5.04 25.55
C LEU A 136 -7.32 -5.01 24.02
N TRP A 137 -8.53 -5.15 23.50
CA TRP A 137 -8.79 -5.25 22.05
C TRP A 137 -9.54 -4.05 21.47
N LEU A 138 -10.35 -3.36 22.28
CA LEU A 138 -11.18 -2.25 21.82
C LEU A 138 -10.35 -1.00 21.48
N PRO A 139 -9.35 -0.57 22.28
CA PRO A 139 -8.48 0.53 21.89
C PRO A 139 -7.72 0.33 20.58
N PRO A 140 -6.98 -0.78 20.34
CA PRO A 140 -6.27 -0.95 19.07
C PRO A 140 -7.23 -1.02 17.87
N GLY A 141 -8.41 -1.66 18.00
CA GLY A 141 -9.41 -1.70 16.94
C GLY A 141 -9.97 -0.33 16.56
N ILE A 142 -10.27 0.51 17.56
CA ILE A 142 -10.72 1.89 17.34
C ILE A 142 -9.61 2.74 16.72
N LEU A 143 -8.37 2.63 17.21
CA LEU A 143 -7.25 3.40 16.68
C LEU A 143 -6.94 3.05 15.23
N ILE A 144 -6.98 1.77 14.85
CA ILE A 144 -6.86 1.35 13.44
C ILE A 144 -7.97 1.99 12.61
N SER A 145 -9.21 1.92 13.10
CA SER A 145 -10.38 2.45 12.37
C SER A 145 -10.29 3.96 12.17
N ILE A 146 -9.96 4.72 13.23
CA ILE A 146 -9.76 6.18 13.16
C ILE A 146 -8.61 6.52 12.22
N ALA A 147 -7.47 5.83 12.33
CA ALA A 147 -6.31 6.11 11.48
C ALA A 147 -6.65 5.92 10.00
N VAL A 148 -7.34 4.83 9.64
CA VAL A 148 -7.78 4.56 8.27
C VAL A 148 -8.78 5.61 7.80
N LEU A 149 -9.79 5.93 8.61
CA LEU A 149 -10.84 6.90 8.26
C LEU A 149 -10.33 8.33 8.14
N CYS A 150 -9.27 8.70 8.87
CA CYS A 150 -8.66 10.03 8.75
C CYS A 150 -7.80 10.19 7.48
N ILE A 151 -7.28 9.08 6.93
CA ILE A 151 -6.43 9.09 5.74
C ILE A 151 -7.28 9.04 4.45
N ASN A 152 -8.42 8.36 4.50
CA ASN A 152 -9.33 8.15 3.37
C ASN A 152 -10.31 9.32 3.19
#